data_AF-A0A1Q3ELX0-F1
#
_entry.id   AF-A0A1Q3ELX0-F1
#
_cell.length_a   1.000
_cell.length_b   1.000
_cell.length_c   1.000
_cell.angle_alpha   90.00
_cell.angle_beta   90.00
_cell.angle_gamma   90.00
#
_symmetry.space_group_name_H-M   'P 1'
#
loop_
_entity.id
_entity.type
_entity.pdbx_description
1 polymer ?
#
loop_
_entity_poly.entity_id
_entity_poly.type
_entity_poly.pdbx_seq_one_letter_code
_entity_poly.pdbx_strand_id
1 'polypeptide(L)'
;MSSQESDRIASAQQTLDILFEMSQLLNTQLDKETLTTCVRMIESGVNPEALAAVIQELKRENAALAGRASAILYVHDMLRIGRGVYNPVP
;
A
#
# COMPACT_ATOMS: atom_id res chain seq x y z
N MET A 1 -29.48 -19.78 9.51
CA MET A 1 -28.43 -18.91 10.10
C MET A 1 -29.13 -18.02 11.10
N SER A 2 -28.72 -18.04 12.38
CA SER A 2 -29.35 -17.26 13.44
C SER A 2 -29.22 -15.76 13.15
N SER A 3 -30.27 -14.96 13.37
CA SER A 3 -30.24 -13.50 13.18
C SER A 3 -29.03 -12.85 13.88
N GLN A 4 -28.62 -13.37 15.03
CA GLN A 4 -27.46 -12.89 15.79
C GLN A 4 -26.12 -13.00 15.04
N GLU A 5 -25.98 -14.01 14.17
CA GLU A 5 -24.75 -14.19 13.37
C GLU A 5 -24.68 -13.12 12.27
N SER A 6 -25.80 -12.83 11.62
CA SER A 6 -25.90 -11.74 10.64
C SER A 6 -25.58 -10.38 11.27
N ASP A 7 -26.06 -10.13 12.49
CA ASP A 7 -25.79 -8.87 13.20
C ASP A 7 -24.30 -8.71 13.53
N ARG A 8 -23.62 -9.80 13.90
CA ARG A 8 -22.16 -9.79 14.15
C ARG A 8 -21.36 -9.51 12.89
N ILE A 9 -21.70 -10.16 11.78
CA ILE A 9 -21.04 -9.95 10.50
C ILE A 9 -21.22 -8.50 10.03
N ALA A 10 -22.44 -7.95 10.16
CA ALA A 10 -22.72 -6.56 9.83
C ALA A 10 -21.88 -5.60 10.69
N SER A 11 -21.82 -5.83 12.00
CA SER A 11 -21.05 -5.00 12.93
C SER A 11 -19.54 -5.03 12.63
N ALA A 12 -18.98 -6.20 12.31
CA ALA A 12 -17.58 -6.34 11.93
C ALA A 12 -17.27 -5.58 10.63
N GLN A 13 -18.16 -5.66 9.64
CA GLN A 13 -18.01 -4.94 8.38
C GLN A 13 -18.03 -3.42 8.60
N GLN A 14 -18.98 -2.92 9.39
CA GLN A 14 -19.06 -1.50 9.74
C GLN A 14 -17.80 -1.02 10.48
N THR A 15 -17.25 -1.85 11.37
CA THR A 15 -16.00 -1.53 12.09
C THR A 15 -14.84 -1.38 11.11
N LEU A 16 -14.69 -2.31 10.16
CA LEU A 16 -13.65 -2.22 9.13
C LEU A 16 -13.83 -1.01 8.21
N ASP A 17 -15.07 -0.65 7.87
CA ASP A 17 -15.35 0.52 7.04
C ASP A 17 -14.93 1.82 7.75
N ILE A 18 -15.26 1.96 9.04
CA ILE A 18 -14.83 3.11 9.86
C ILE A 18 -13.29 3.17 9.95
N LEU A 19 -12.64 2.04 10.21
CA LEU A 19 -11.17 1.98 10.28
C LEU A 19 -10.53 2.37 8.94
N PHE A 20 -11.14 1.99 7.82
CA PHE A 20 -10.68 2.36 6.50
C PHE A 20 -10.83 3.86 6.24
N GLU A 21 -11.97 4.46 6.60
CA GLU A 21 -12.15 5.92 6.51
C GLU A 21 -11.11 6.67 7.34
N MET A 22 -10.85 6.21 8.58
CA MET A 22 -9.78 6.77 9.41
C MET A 22 -8.40 6.65 8.74
N SER A 23 -8.11 5.51 8.11
CA SER A 23 -6.82 5.27 7.43
C SER A 23 -6.61 6.20 6.23
N GLN A 24 -7.69 6.55 5.51
CA GLN A 24 -7.67 7.51 4.42
C GLN A 24 -7.45 8.95 4.94
N LEU A 25 -8.16 9.33 6.01
CA LEU A 25 -8.01 10.66 6.62
C LEU A 25 -6.59 10.91 7.15
N LEU A 26 -5.97 9.87 7.73
CA LEU A 26 -4.58 9.91 8.19
C LEU A 26 -3.55 9.70 7.06
N ASN A 27 -4.02 9.54 5.82
CA ASN A 27 -3.20 9.34 4.63
C ASN A 27 -2.16 8.21 4.79
N THR A 28 -2.56 7.11 5.43
CA THR A 28 -1.70 5.93 5.65
C THR A 28 -1.38 5.17 4.35
N GLN A 29 -2.15 5.46 3.28
CA GLN A 29 -2.06 4.81 1.97
C GLN A 29 -2.17 3.28 2.09
N LEU A 30 -3.03 2.79 2.98
CA LEU A 30 -3.38 1.37 3.06
C LEU A 30 -4.69 1.17 2.30
N ASP A 31 -4.72 0.20 1.40
CA ASP A 31 -5.95 -0.29 0.80
C ASP A 31 -6.73 -1.16 1.81
N LYS A 32 -8.00 -1.41 1.49
CA LYS A 32 -8.93 -2.10 2.41
C LYS A 32 -8.50 -3.55 2.69
N GLU A 33 -7.87 -4.23 1.74
CA GLU A 33 -7.40 -5.61 1.90
C GLU A 33 -6.17 -5.65 2.83
N THR A 34 -5.21 -4.76 2.61
CA THR A 34 -4.03 -4.62 3.47
C THR A 34 -4.44 -4.24 4.90
N LEU A 35 -5.38 -3.30 5.07
CA LEU A 35 -5.88 -2.93 6.38
C LEU A 35 -6.55 -4.10 7.10
N THR A 36 -7.38 -4.87 6.40
CA THR A 36 -8.02 -6.08 6.95
C THR A 36 -6.98 -7.09 7.42
N THR A 37 -5.92 -7.27 6.64
CA THR A 37 -4.80 -8.16 7.00
C THR A 37 -4.07 -7.65 8.24
N CYS A 38 -3.85 -6.34 8.36
CA CYS A 38 -3.24 -5.72 9.54
C CYS A 38 -4.10 -5.95 10.80
N VAL A 39 -5.41 -5.76 10.70
CA VAL A 39 -6.34 -6.01 11.82
C VAL A 39 -6.23 -7.47 12.27
N ARG A 40 -6.27 -8.44 11.35
CA ARG A 40 -6.15 -9.87 11.69
C ARG A 40 -4.81 -10.21 12.36
N MET A 41 -3.72 -9.59 11.93
CA MET A 41 -2.40 -9.78 12.55
C MET A 41 -2.38 -9.22 13.97
N ILE A 42 -2.94 -8.03 14.18
CA ILE A 42 -3.04 -7.39 15.50
C ILE A 42 -3.93 -8.23 16.43
N GLU A 43 -5.07 -8.72 15.95
CA GLU A 43 -5.95 -9.64 16.69
C GLU A 43 -5.26 -10.96 17.06
N SER A 44 -4.27 -11.39 16.26
CA SER A 44 -3.43 -12.57 16.53
C SER A 44 -2.29 -12.29 17.52
N GLY A 45 -2.16 -11.05 18.03
CA GLY A 45 -1.17 -10.64 19.01
C GLY A 45 0.10 -10.00 18.43
N VAL A 46 0.11 -9.65 17.15
CA VAL A 46 1.23 -8.89 16.57
C VAL A 46 1.24 -7.46 17.12
N ASN A 47 2.41 -6.98 17.51
CA ASN A 47 2.58 -5.60 17.97
C ASN A 47 2.35 -4.60 16.81
N PRO A 48 1.44 -3.61 16.96
CA PRO A 48 1.08 -2.68 15.89
C PRO A 48 2.22 -1.73 15.50
N GLU A 49 3.07 -1.31 16.45
CA GLU A 49 4.21 -0.44 16.16
C GLU A 49 5.27 -1.15 15.30
N ALA A 50 5.59 -2.40 15.61
CA ALA A 50 6.50 -3.23 14.84
C ALA A 50 5.95 -3.51 13.44
N LEU A 51 4.64 -3.81 13.33
CA LEU A 51 3.98 -4.00 12.05
C LEU A 51 4.04 -2.73 11.19
N ALA A 52 3.80 -1.56 11.78
CA ALA A 52 3.91 -0.30 11.06
C ALA A 52 5.32 -0.05 10.51
N ALA A 53 6.36 -0.36 11.29
CA ALA A 53 7.75 -0.25 10.85
C ALA A 53 8.04 -1.16 9.64
N VAL A 54 7.57 -2.41 9.68
CA VAL A 54 7.73 -3.36 8.55
C VAL A 54 7.01 -2.85 7.30
N ILE A 55 5.77 -2.37 7.43
CA ILE A 55 5.01 -1.83 6.29
C ILE A 55 5.71 -0.63 5.67
N GLN A 56 6.26 0.27 6.50
CA GLN A 56 7.00 1.43 6.02
C GLN A 56 8.27 1.03 5.25
N GLU A 57 9.02 0.05 5.77
CA GLU A 57 10.23 -0.42 5.08
C GLU A 57 9.89 -1.08 3.74
N LEU A 58 8.86 -1.95 3.70
CA LEU A 58 8.43 -2.59 2.45
C LEU A 58 7.98 -1.56 1.40
N LYS A 59 7.25 -0.51 1.80
CA LYS A 59 6.85 0.59 0.91
C LYS A 59 8.08 1.33 0.37
N ARG A 60 9.08 1.57 1.22
CA ARG A 60 10.33 2.23 0.85
C ARG A 60 11.14 1.41 -0.15
N GLU A 61 11.29 0.12 0.11
CA GLU A 61 11.98 -0.81 -0.79
C GLU A 61 11.28 -0.89 -2.16
N ASN A 62 9.95 -0.98 -2.17
CA ASN A 62 9.17 -1.01 -3.40
C ASN A 62 9.35 0.29 -4.22
N ALA A 63 9.30 1.45 -3.57
CA ALA A 63 9.59 2.73 -4.23
C ALA A 63 11.02 2.79 -4.81
N ALA A 64 12.02 2.26 -4.08
CA ALA A 64 13.39 2.19 -4.56
C ALA A 64 13.55 1.25 -5.77
N LEU A 65 12.85 0.11 -5.76
CA LEU A 65 12.83 -0.84 -6.88
C LEU A 65 12.15 -0.24 -8.11
N ALA A 66 11.02 0.43 -7.94
CA ALA A 66 10.35 1.15 -9.03
C ALA A 66 11.25 2.25 -9.63
N GLY A 67 11.94 3.02 -8.78
CA GLY A 67 12.91 4.01 -9.23
C GLY A 67 14.08 3.41 -10.02
N ARG A 68 14.58 2.24 -9.58
CA ARG A 68 15.62 1.50 -10.31
C ARG A 68 15.14 0.98 -11.66
N ALA A 69 13.93 0.45 -11.74
CA ALA A 69 13.35 -0.02 -13.00
C ALA A 69 13.22 1.12 -14.01
N SER A 70 12.74 2.29 -13.58
CA SER A 70 12.69 3.50 -14.40
C SER A 70 14.09 3.95 -14.83
N ALA A 71 15.06 3.97 -13.92
CA ALA A 71 16.43 4.34 -14.26
C ALA A 71 17.01 3.44 -15.36
N ILE A 72 16.81 2.12 -15.29
CA ILE A 72 17.28 1.16 -16.32
C ILE A 72 16.68 1.47 -17.70
N LEU A 73 15.38 1.78 -17.77
CA LEU A 73 14.73 2.18 -19.02
C LEU A 73 15.32 3.49 -19.57
N TYR A 74 15.58 4.47 -18.70
CA TYR A 74 16.24 5.72 -19.09
C TYR A 74 17.67 5.51 -19.60
N VAL A 75 18.48 4.65 -18.95
CA VAL A 75 19.85 4.37 -19.42
C VAL A 75 19.83 3.61 -20.74
N HIS A 76 18.90 2.67 -20.91
CA HIS A 76 18.71 1.94 -22.16
C HIS A 76 18.27 2.87 -23.31
N ASP A 77 17.39 3.83 -23.04
CA ASP A 77 16.95 4.83 -24.04
C ASP A 77 18.06 5.82 -24.39
N MET A 78 18.82 6.33 -23.40
CA MET A 78 20.00 7.19 -23.64
C MET A 78 21.07 6.51 -24.50
N LEU A 79 21.32 5.21 -24.32
CA LEU A 79 22.26 4.45 -25.16
C LEU A 79 21.74 4.25 -26.61
N ARG A 80 20.42 4.29 -26.83
CA ARG A 80 19.84 4.26 -28.19
C ARG A 80 19.79 5.64 -28.86
N ILE A 81 19.65 6.73 -28.09
CA ILE A 81 19.58 8.12 -28.60
C ILE A 81 20.96 8.69 -29.02
N GLY A 82 22.01 7.87 -28.99
CA GLY A 82 23.31 8.17 -29.65
C GLY A 82 23.24 8.47 -31.16
N ARG A 83 22.05 8.51 -31.77
CA ARG A 83 21.75 9.24 -33.03
C ARG A 83 20.40 9.97 -32.95
N GLY A 84 20.37 11.21 -32.45
CA GLY A 84 19.30 12.17 -32.79
C GLY A 84 18.65 12.89 -31.61
N VAL A 85 19.09 14.14 -31.40
CA VAL A 85 18.43 15.33 -30.79
C VAL A 85 17.09 15.09 -30.05
N TYR A 86 17.13 15.04 -28.71
CA TYR A 86 15.93 15.19 -27.87
C TYR A 86 15.74 16.67 -27.49
N ASN A 87 14.62 17.25 -27.90
CA ASN A 87 14.17 18.59 -27.50
C ASN A 87 12.92 18.45 -26.62
N PRO A 88 13.02 18.63 -25.29
CA PRO A 88 11.84 18.56 -24.43
C PRO A 88 11.01 19.84 -24.57
N VAL A 89 9.75 19.70 -24.95
CA VAL A 89 8.72 20.73 -24.73
C VAL A 89 8.10 20.52 -23.34
N PRO A 90 7.76 21.61 -22.63
CA PRO A 90 7.27 21.58 -21.25
C PRO A 90 5.91 20.91 -21.08
#